data_AF-A0AAU6Q6R7-F1
#
_entry.id   AF-A0AAU6Q6R7-F1
#
_cell.length_a   1.000
_cell.length_b   1.000
_cell.length_c   1.000
_cell.angle_alpha   90.00
_cell.angle_beta   90.00
_cell.angle_gamma   90.00
#
_symmetry.space_group_name_H-M   'P 1'
#
loop_
_entity.id
_entity.type
_entity.pdbx_description
1 polymer ?
#
loop_
_entity_poly.entity_id
_entity_poly.type
_entity_poly.pdbx_seq_one_letter_code
_entity_poly.pdbx_strand_id
1 'polypeptide(L)'
;MKWYGASQRRGTLSRLAPDGKDVKAVTLYTHTFVLIEDGRSDEQKQPHYTAVGATPEEAEAMAFAVYQRAMDCNHAMQQKGPMLIECSHCGIQRRVLLPPAPPVAATRKAERRFFNLF
;
A
#
# COMPACT_ATOMS: atom_id res chain seq x y z
N MET A 1 14.39 -4.28 15.47
CA MET A 1 15.48 -4.61 14.50
C MET A 1 16.18 -3.34 14.00
N LYS A 2 17.32 -3.45 13.29
CA LYS A 2 17.92 -2.33 12.56
C LYS A 2 17.52 -2.41 11.08
N TRP A 3 16.89 -1.37 10.57
CA TRP A 3 16.42 -1.26 9.19
C TRP A 3 17.23 -0.15 8.52
N TYR A 4 18.19 -0.52 7.69
CA TYR A 4 19.13 0.42 7.09
C TYR A 4 18.62 0.87 5.72
N GLY A 5 18.56 2.18 5.48
CA GLY A 5 18.03 2.71 4.24
C GLY A 5 16.53 2.40 4.05
N ALA A 6 15.75 2.33 5.14
CA ALA A 6 14.32 2.16 5.07
C ALA A 6 13.55 3.07 6.02
N SER A 7 12.48 3.70 5.51
CA SER A 7 11.49 4.40 6.33
C SER A 7 10.44 3.41 6.81
N GLN A 8 9.98 3.56 8.06
CA GLN A 8 9.05 2.63 8.70
C GLN A 8 7.81 3.37 9.19
N ARG A 9 6.64 2.75 8.98
CA ARG A 9 5.34 3.24 9.47
C ARG A 9 4.57 2.08 10.08
N ARG A 10 4.01 2.32 11.27
CA ARG A 10 3.17 1.36 11.98
C ARG A 10 1.72 1.82 11.96
N GLY A 11 0.81 0.88 11.91
CA GLY A 11 -0.63 1.16 11.92
C GLY A 11 -1.42 -0.01 12.46
N THR A 12 -2.69 0.23 12.72
CA THR A 12 -3.66 -0.78 13.15
C THR A 12 -4.87 -0.75 12.25
N LEU A 13 -5.42 -1.93 11.98
CA LEU A 13 -6.61 -2.09 11.16
C LEU A 13 -7.58 -3.00 11.90
N SER A 14 -8.70 -2.41 12.31
CA SER A 14 -9.80 -3.16 12.93
C SER A 14 -10.73 -3.65 11.84
N ARG A 15 -10.94 -4.96 11.75
CA ARG A 15 -11.91 -5.56 10.82
C ARG A 15 -12.78 -6.59 11.52
N LEU A 16 -13.97 -6.78 10.98
CA LEU A 16 -14.81 -7.91 11.35
C LEU A 16 -14.35 -9.14 10.57
N ALA A 17 -13.99 -10.22 11.26
CA ALA A 17 -13.62 -11.48 10.65
C ALA A 17 -14.62 -12.58 11.03
N PRO A 18 -14.99 -13.47 10.10
CA PRO A 18 -15.83 -14.60 10.42
C PRO A 18 -15.06 -15.61 11.28
N ASP A 19 -15.65 -16.03 12.39
CA ASP A 19 -15.19 -17.10 13.27
C ASP A 19 -16.29 -18.16 13.36
N GLY A 20 -16.29 -19.08 12.40
CA GLY A 20 -17.37 -20.07 12.23
C GLY A 20 -18.70 -19.41 11.84
N LYS A 21 -19.69 -19.48 12.74
CA LYS A 21 -21.02 -18.85 12.56
C LYS A 21 -21.09 -17.41 13.11
N ASP A 22 -20.08 -16.99 13.86
CA ASP A 22 -20.04 -15.68 14.51
C ASP A 22 -19.11 -14.71 13.76
N VAL A 23 -19.30 -13.42 14.02
CA VAL A 23 -18.44 -12.36 13.49
C VAL A 23 -17.77 -11.67 14.66
N LYS A 24 -16.44 -11.71 14.71
CA LYS A 24 -15.65 -11.09 15.78
C LYS A 24 -14.83 -9.92 15.24
N ALA A 25 -14.69 -8.89 16.08
CA ALA A 25 -13.75 -7.82 15.81
C ALA A 25 -12.32 -8.35 15.99
N VAL A 26 -11.52 -8.24 14.94
CA VAL A 26 -10.11 -8.60 14.93
C VAL A 26 -9.30 -7.34 14.66
N THR A 27 -8.40 -7.04 15.58
CA THR A 27 -7.38 -6.00 15.41
C THR A 27 -6.19 -6.63 14.71
N LEU A 28 -5.80 -6.07 13.57
CA LEU A 28 -4.59 -6.46 12.85
C LEU A 28 -3.58 -5.33 12.95
N TYR A 29 -2.33 -5.69 13.22
CA TYR A 29 -1.23 -4.75 13.24
C TYR A 29 -0.55 -4.74 11.88
N THR A 30 -0.33 -3.56 11.34
CA THR A 30 0.30 -3.37 10.04
C THR A 30 1.65 -2.73 10.23
N HIS A 31 2.66 -3.27 9.57
CA HIS A 31 3.99 -2.69 9.52
C HIS A 31 4.34 -2.43 8.06
N THR A 32 4.47 -1.15 7.70
CA THR A 32 4.84 -0.70 6.37
C THR A 32 6.27 -0.20 6.38
N PHE A 33 7.04 -0.54 5.37
CA PHE A 33 8.36 0.03 5.15
C PHE A 33 8.55 0.42 3.68
N VAL A 34 9.46 1.37 3.48
CA VAL A 34 9.84 1.90 2.18
C VAL A 34 11.35 1.83 2.08
N LEU A 35 11.87 1.17 1.04
CA LEU A 35 13.30 1.12 0.76
C LEU A 35 13.74 2.43 0.11
N ILE A 36 14.66 3.15 0.75
CA ILE A 36 15.21 4.42 0.30
C ILE A 36 16.45 4.12 -0.55
N GLU A 37 16.31 4.24 -1.87
CA GLU A 37 17.44 4.13 -2.80
C GLU A 37 18.23 5.45 -2.85
N ASP A 38 19.54 5.36 -2.58
CA ASP A 38 20.62 6.31 -2.89
C ASP A 38 20.21 7.78 -3.08
N GLY A 39 19.71 8.40 -2.00
CA GLY A 39 19.63 9.86 -1.88
C GLY A 39 18.43 10.54 -2.56
N ARG A 40 17.42 9.80 -3.03
CA ARG A 40 16.14 10.41 -3.45
C ARG A 40 15.18 10.50 -2.26
N SER A 41 14.94 11.71 -1.78
CA SER A 41 14.18 12.03 -0.56
C SER A 41 12.65 11.92 -0.66
N ASP A 42 12.11 11.64 -1.84
CA ASP A 42 10.66 11.59 -2.03
C ASP A 42 10.12 10.21 -1.67
N GLU A 43 9.88 9.96 -0.38
CA GLU A 43 9.20 8.75 0.14
C GLU A 43 7.91 8.44 -0.63
N GLN A 44 7.20 9.48 -1.10
CA GLN A 44 5.96 9.32 -1.86
C GLN A 44 6.15 8.54 -3.16
N LYS A 45 7.29 8.68 -3.86
CA LYS A 45 7.50 8.02 -5.16
C LYS A 45 8.06 6.60 -5.01
N GLN A 46 8.39 6.18 -3.80
CA GLN A 46 9.06 4.92 -3.55
C GLN A 46 8.06 3.78 -3.30
N PRO A 47 8.43 2.53 -3.64
CA PRO A 47 7.56 1.38 -3.44
C PRO A 47 7.34 1.09 -1.96
N HIS A 48 6.10 0.79 -1.61
CA HIS A 48 5.71 0.48 -0.24
C HIS A 48 5.55 -1.04 -0.07
N TYR A 49 6.03 -1.56 1.05
CA TYR A 49 5.88 -2.95 1.46
C TYR A 49 5.14 -2.98 2.78
N THR A 50 4.02 -3.71 2.85
CA THR A 50 3.19 -3.78 4.05
C THR A 50 3.00 -5.24 4.45
N ALA A 51 3.36 -5.57 5.69
CA ALA A 51 2.99 -6.83 6.32
C ALA A 51 1.94 -6.61 7.40
N VAL A 52 1.19 -7.66 7.69
CA VAL A 52 0.08 -7.65 8.66
C VAL A 52 0.22 -8.84 9.59
N GLY A 53 0.09 -8.62 10.90
CA GLY A 53 0.15 -9.66 11.93
C GLY A 53 -0.94 -9.51 12.99
N ALA A 54 -1.09 -10.53 13.84
CA ALA A 54 -2.03 -10.50 14.96
C ALA A 54 -1.47 -9.69 16.14
N THR A 55 -0.13 -9.56 16.22
CA THR A 55 0.56 -8.66 17.16
C THR A 55 1.48 -7.66 16.45
N PRO A 56 1.88 -6.56 17.11
CA PRO A 56 2.88 -5.64 16.57
C PRO A 56 4.21 -6.35 16.22
N GLU A 57 4.66 -7.28 17.06
CA GLU A 57 5.93 -7.99 16.91
C GLU A 57 5.88 -8.95 15.72
N GLU A 58 4.77 -9.65 15.52
CA GLU A 58 4.54 -10.50 14.35
C GLU A 58 4.53 -9.68 13.07
N ALA A 59 3.85 -8.53 13.08
CA ALA A 59 3.81 -7.62 11.94
C ALA A 59 5.22 -7.08 11.60
N GLU A 60 6.02 -6.71 12.61
CA GLU A 60 7.41 -6.28 12.43
C GLU A 60 8.29 -7.42 11.90
N ALA A 61 8.17 -8.63 12.45
CA ALA A 61 8.96 -9.79 12.02
C ALA A 61 8.65 -10.20 10.58
N MET A 62 7.37 -10.23 10.20
CA MET A 62 6.97 -10.50 8.82
C MET A 62 7.42 -9.41 7.86
N ALA A 63 7.29 -8.14 8.25
CA ALA A 63 7.80 -7.04 7.44
C ALA A 63 9.32 -7.15 7.27
N PHE A 64 10.05 -7.50 8.31
CA PHE A 64 11.50 -7.62 8.26
C PHE A 64 11.96 -8.76 7.35
N ALA A 65 11.27 -9.91 7.40
CA ALA A 65 11.54 -11.02 6.49
C ALA A 65 11.33 -10.62 5.01
N VAL A 66 10.28 -9.83 4.72
CA VAL A 66 10.04 -9.29 3.37
C VAL A 66 11.11 -8.26 3.01
N TYR A 67 11.52 -7.42 3.94
CA TYR A 67 12.59 -6.43 3.75
C TYR A 67 13.92 -7.08 3.38
N GLN A 68 14.35 -8.10 4.12
CA GLN A 68 15.59 -8.81 3.82
C GLN A 68 15.53 -9.42 2.41
N ARG A 69 14.42 -10.09 2.07
CA ARG A 69 14.23 -10.63 0.72
C ARG A 69 14.23 -9.55 -0.35
N ALA A 70 13.65 -8.38 -0.07
CA ALA A 70 13.58 -7.28 -1.02
C ALA A 70 14.94 -6.63 -1.25
N MET A 71 15.79 -6.53 -0.22
CA MET A 71 17.18 -6.08 -0.36
C MET A 71 18.01 -7.01 -1.24
N ASP A 72 17.80 -8.32 -1.13
CA ASP A 72 18.58 -9.32 -1.86
C ASP A 72 18.00 -9.66 -3.25
N CYS A 73 16.78 -9.22 -3.55
CA CYS A 73 16.08 -9.61 -4.78
C CYS A 73 16.48 -8.73 -5.98
N ASN A 74 17.30 -9.30 -6.88
CA ASN A 74 17.68 -8.68 -8.16
C ASN A 74 16.84 -9.17 -9.37
N HIS A 75 15.72 -9.84 -9.13
CA HIS A 75 14.90 -10.45 -10.19
C HIS A 75 13.96 -9.45 -10.86
N ALA A 76 13.53 -9.80 -12.07
CA ALA A 76 12.54 -9.01 -12.82
C ALA A 76 11.20 -8.95 -12.08
N MET A 77 10.70 -7.73 -11.91
CA MET A 77 9.43 -7.42 -11.27
C MET A 77 8.34 -7.26 -12.34
N GLN A 78 7.25 -8.04 -12.23
CA GLN A 78 6.14 -8.07 -13.20
C GLN A 78 4.88 -7.39 -12.64
N GLN A 79 4.20 -6.61 -13.48
CA GLN A 79 2.97 -5.94 -13.08
C GLN A 79 1.82 -6.95 -12.99
N LYS A 80 1.23 -7.11 -11.80
CA LYS A 80 0.10 -8.01 -11.54
C LYS A 80 -1.23 -7.28 -11.46
N GLY A 81 -1.19 -5.98 -11.17
CA GLY A 81 -2.37 -5.13 -11.11
C GLY A 81 -2.02 -3.64 -11.27
N PRO A 82 -3.03 -2.77 -11.22
CA PRO A 82 -2.83 -1.33 -11.44
C PRO A 82 -1.89 -0.67 -10.43
N MET A 83 -1.81 -1.21 -9.20
CA MET A 83 -0.94 -0.71 -8.12
C MET A 83 -0.05 -1.80 -7.53
N LEU A 84 0.03 -2.97 -8.17
CA LEU A 84 0.72 -4.13 -7.62
C LEU A 84 1.70 -4.68 -8.63
N ILE A 85 2.96 -4.76 -8.22
CA ILE A 85 4.01 -5.42 -8.97
C ILE A 85 4.55 -6.54 -8.09
N GLU A 86 4.80 -7.70 -8.68
CA GLU A 86 5.28 -8.89 -8.00
C GLU A 86 6.53 -9.43 -8.68
N CYS A 87 7.51 -9.84 -7.89
CA CYS A 87 8.64 -10.59 -8.38
C CYS A 87 8.18 -12.02 -8.71
N SER A 88 8.36 -12.45 -9.96
CA SER A 88 7.92 -13.78 -10.42
C SER A 88 8.67 -14.94 -9.76
N HIS A 89 9.87 -14.69 -9.23
CA HIS A 89 10.69 -15.73 -8.60
C HIS A 89 10.55 -15.75 -7.08
N CYS A 90 10.58 -14.58 -6.43
CA CYS A 90 10.56 -14.47 -4.97
C CYS A 90 9.16 -14.26 -4.37
N GLY A 91 8.14 -13.97 -5.21
CA GLY A 91 6.79 -13.63 -4.75
C GLY A 91 6.71 -12.33 -3.97
N ILE A 92 7.77 -11.50 -4.01
CA ILE A 92 7.80 -10.22 -3.30
C ILE A 92 6.84 -9.26 -4.00
N GLN A 93 5.91 -8.72 -3.23
CA GLN A 93 4.92 -7.79 -3.73
C GLN A 93 5.26 -6.37 -3.31
N ARG A 94 5.31 -5.45 -4.27
CA ARG A 94 5.48 -4.01 -4.07
C ARG A 94 4.23 -3.27 -4.49
N ARG A 95 3.81 -2.30 -3.67
CA ARG A 95 2.74 -1.36 -4.05
C ARG A 95 3.35 -0.11 -4.67
N VAL A 96 2.87 0.24 -5.85
CA VAL A 96 3.23 1.48 -6.57
C VAL A 96 2.05 2.43 -6.51
N LEU A 97 2.34 3.73 -6.42
CA LEU A 97 1.30 4.74 -6.51
C LEU A 97 0.64 4.69 -7.89
N LEU A 98 -0.69 4.83 -7.89
CA LEU A 98 -1.43 5.04 -9.12
C LEU A 98 -0.93 6.35 -9.76
N PRO A 99 -0.64 6.40 -11.07
CA PRO A 99 -0.44 7.68 -11.72
C PRO A 99 -1.68 8.55 -11.47
N PRO A 100 -1.52 9.86 -11.18
CA PRO A 100 -2.66 10.73 -10.92
C PRO A 100 -3.62 10.63 -12.10
N ALA A 101 -4.89 10.39 -11.81
CA ALA A 101 -5.92 10.38 -12.85
C ALA A 101 -5.86 11.71 -13.61
N PRO A 102 -6.02 11.71 -14.95
CA PRO A 102 -6.07 12.96 -15.70
C PRO A 102 -7.16 13.85 -15.08
N PRO A 103 -6.91 15.16 -14.91
CA PRO A 103 -7.88 16.06 -14.31
C PRO A 103 -9.17 15.93 -15.10
N VAL A 104 -10.24 15.48 -14.42
CA VAL A 104 -11.57 15.39 -15.01
C VAL A 104 -11.94 16.82 -15.40
N ALA A 105 -11.96 17.10 -16.70
CA ALA A 105 -12.35 18.40 -17.23
C ALA A 105 -13.71 18.74 -16.61
N ALA A 106 -13.78 19.86 -15.88
CA ALA A 106 -15.00 20.30 -15.25
C ALA A 106 -16.10 20.37 -16.30
N THR A 107 -17.04 19.41 -16.26
CA THR A 107 -18.28 19.48 -17.03
C THR A 107 -18.99 20.73 -16.56
N ARG A 108 -18.92 21.79 -17.36
CA ARG A 108 -19.65 23.04 -17.15
C ARG A 108 -21.11 22.65 -16.94
N LYS A 109 -21.62 22.83 -15.73
CA LYS A 109 -23.05 22.71 -15.43
C LYS A 109 -23.77 23.66 -16.40
N ALA A 110 -24.55 23.12 -17.32
CA ALA A 110 -25.49 23.91 -18.08
C ALA A 110 -26.52 24.46 -17.07
N GLU A 111 -26.42 25.75 -16.74
CA GLU A 111 -27.47 26.47 -16.04
C GLU A 111 -28.75 26.37 -16.88
N ARG A 112 -29.69 25.53 -16.45
CA ARG A 112 -31.07 25.58 -16.91
C ARG A 112 -31.67 26.90 -16.41
N ARG A 113 -31.65 27.93 -17.25
CA ARG A 113 -32.49 29.11 -17.09
C ARG A 113 -33.95 28.66 -17.21
N PHE A 114 -34.65 28.58 -16.08
CA PHE A 114 -36.11 28.56 -16.07
C PHE A 114 -36.59 29.97 -16.48
N PHE A 115 -37.10 30.10 -17.70
CA PHE A 115 -37.95 31.23 -18.07
C PHE A 115 -39.33 30.97 -17.46
N ASN A 116 -39.66 31.69 -16.39
CA ASN A 116 -41.05 31.83 -15.94
C ASN A 116 -41.75 32.78 -16.91
N LEU A 117 -42.65 32.23 -17.73
CA LEU A 117 -43.70 32.95 -18.42
C LEU A 117 -44.90 33.05 -17.46
N PHE A 118 -45.06 34.20 -16.81
CA PHE A 118 -46.33 34.77 -16.38
C PHE A 118 -46.20 36.29 -16.39
#